data_AF-A0ABD0PS68-F1
#
_entry.id   AF-A0ABD0PS68-F1
#
_cell.length_a   1.000
_cell.length_b   1.000
_cell.length_c   1.000
_cell.angle_alpha   90.00
_cell.angle_beta   90.00
_cell.angle_gamma   90.00
#
_symmetry.space_group_name_H-M   'P 1'
#
loop_
_entity.id
_entity.type
_entity.pdbx_description
1 polymer ?
#
loop_
_entity_poly.entity_id
_entity_poly.type
_entity_poly.pdbx_seq_one_letter_code
_entity_poly.pdbx_strand_id
1 'polypeptide(L)' 'MAPPLLVTPQEATIRFEDVYFEYLEGQKVLNGVSFEVPAGKKVAIVGGSGSG' A
#
# COMPACT_ATOMS: atom_id res chain seq x y z
N MET A 1 -8.31 -30.20 6.85
CA MET A 1 -8.33 -28.85 7.46
C MET A 1 -7.11 -28.11 6.93
N ALA A 2 -7.25 -26.86 6.48
CA ALA A 2 -6.10 -26.08 6.01
C ALA A 2 -5.29 -25.59 7.23
N PRO A 3 -3.95 -25.62 7.17
CA PRO A 3 -3.12 -25.05 8.22
C PRO A 3 -3.31 -23.52 8.29
N PRO A 4 -3.17 -22.90 9.48
CA PRO A 4 -3.29 -21.46 9.62
C PRO A 4 -2.14 -20.75 8.88
N LEU A 5 -2.47 -19.64 8.21
CA LEU A 5 -1.46 -18.76 7.63
C LEU A 5 -0.88 -17.88 8.74
N LEU A 6 0.32 -18.23 9.21
CA LEU A 6 1.08 -17.41 10.14
C LEU A 6 1.89 -16.40 9.31
N VAL A 7 1.57 -15.11 9.44
CA VAL A 7 2.29 -14.03 8.75
C VAL A 7 3.14 -13.28 9.77
N THR A 8 4.46 -13.26 9.58
CA THR A 8 5.38 -12.48 10.41
C THR A 8 5.76 -11.18 9.70
N PRO A 9 6.18 -10.12 10.42
CA PRO A 9 6.70 -8.91 9.79
C PRO A 9 7.86 -9.16 8.80
N GLN A 10 8.63 -10.24 9.00
CA GLN A 10 9.74 -10.64 8.13
C GLN A 10 9.29 -11.30 6.83
N GLU A 11 8.02 -11.70 6.73
CA GLU A 11 7.43 -12.36 5.55
C GLU A 11 6.26 -11.54 4.95
N ALA A 12 5.90 -10.42 5.57
CA ALA A 12 4.79 -9.56 5.19
C ALA A 12 5.19 -8.47 4.17
N THR A 13 5.47 -8.85 2.92
CA THR A 13 5.60 -7.86 1.84
C THR A 13 4.23 -7.26 1.52
N ILE A 14 4.16 -5.93 1.42
CA ILE A 14 2.96 -5.20 1.02
C ILE A 14 3.17 -4.66 -0.39
N ARG A 15 2.21 -4.89 -1.28
CA ARG A 15 2.28 -4.41 -2.66
C ARG A 15 1.00 -3.66 -3.03
N PHE A 16 1.18 -2.45 -3.52
CA PHE A 16 0.14 -1.65 -4.17
C PHE A 16 0.28 -1.89 -5.67
N GLU A 17 -0.81 -2.28 -6.32
CA GLU A 17 -0.85 -2.56 -7.76
C GLU A 17 -2.00 -1.76 -8.37
N ASP A 18 -1.66 -0.76 -9.18
CA ASP A 18 -2.60 0.10 -9.92
C ASP A 18 -3.73 0.66 -9.04
N VAL A 19 -3.38 1.22 -7.88
CA VAL A 19 -4.36 1.67 -6.88
C VAL A 19 -4.92 3.04 -7.24
N TYR A 20 -6.26 3.13 -7.30
CA TYR A 20 -7.01 4.37 -7.40
C TYR A 20 -7.84 4.58 -6.14
N PHE A 21 -7.95 5.81 -5.69
CA PHE A 21 -8.74 6.15 -4.52
C PHE A 21 -9.32 7.56 -4.64
N GLU A 22 -10.57 7.72 -4.21
CA GLU A 22 -11.28 8.99 -4.12
C GLU A 22 -12.20 8.97 -2.90
N TYR A 23 -12.30 10.10 -2.19
CA TYR A 23 -13.28 10.26 -1.10
C TYR A 23 -14.65 10.68 -1.63
N LEU A 24 -14.63 11.55 -2.65
CA LEU A 24 -15.79 12.08 -3.34
C LEU A 24 -15.66 11.69 -4.80
N GLU A 25 -16.78 11.32 -5.41
CA GLU A 25 -16.82 10.95 -6.82
C GLU A 25 -16.19 12.04 -7.70
N GLY A 26 -15.22 11.65 -8.54
CA GLY A 26 -14.53 12.54 -9.45
C GLY A 26 -13.38 13.34 -8.83
N GLN A 27 -13.12 13.21 -7.53
CA GLN A 27 -11.99 13.84 -6.84
C GLN A 27 -10.96 12.78 -6.45
N LYS A 28 -10.18 12.33 -7.45
CA LYS A 28 -9.11 11.35 -7.26
C LYS A 28 -8.02 11.89 -6.34
N VAL A 29 -7.73 11.10 -5.31
CA VAL A 29 -6.63 11.30 -4.37
C VAL A 29 -5.43 10.45 -4.79
N LEU A 30 -5.65 9.15 -5.05
CA LEU A 30 -4.65 8.27 -5.66
C LEU A 30 -5.08 7.91 -7.08
N ASN A 31 -4.13 7.88 -8.01
CA ASN A 31 -4.40 7.65 -9.43
C ASN A 31 -3.36 6.67 -10.02
N GLY A 32 -3.63 5.37 -9.92
CA GLY A 32 -2.79 4.31 -10.48
C GLY A 32 -1.47 4.08 -9.72
N VAL A 33 -1.50 4.22 -8.39
CA VAL A 33 -0.30 4.11 -7.55
C VAL A 33 0.15 2.66 -7.45
N SER A 34 1.42 2.41 -7.78
CA SER A 34 2.05 1.08 -7.68
C SER A 34 3.41 1.16 -6.97
N PHE A 35 3.56 0.41 -5.88
CA PHE A 35 4.83 0.29 -5.15
C PHE A 35 4.85 -0.94 -4.25
N GLU A 36 6.03 -1.28 -3.73
CA GLU A 36 6.23 -2.38 -2.79
C GLU A 36 6.89 -1.88 -1.51
N VAL A 37 6.42 -2.38 -0.36
CA VAL A 37 7.09 -2.31 0.94
C VAL A 37 7.59 -3.72 1.26
N PRO A 38 8.88 -4.00 1.07
CA PRO A 38 9.42 -5.34 1.31
C PRO A 38 9.31 -5.71 2.79
N ALA A 39 9.12 -7.00 3.06
CA ALA A 39 9.01 -7.51 4.41
C ALA A 39 10.21 -7.13 5.29
N GLY A 40 9.93 -6.80 6.55
CA GLY A 40 10.93 -6.39 7.54
C GLY A 40 11.59 -5.03 7.26
N LYS A 41 11.13 -4.26 6.26
CA LYS A 41 11.66 -2.93 5.95
C LYS A 41 10.79 -1.83 6.52
N LYS A 42 11.43 -0.70 6.82
CA LYS A 42 10.77 0.57 7.13
C LYS A 42 10.93 1.46 5.91
N VAL A 43 9.81 1.85 5.30
CA VAL A 43 9.77 2.72 4.13
C VAL A 43 9.06 4.02 4.52
N ALA A 44 9.67 5.15 4.17
CA ALA A 44 9.05 6.46 4.35
C ALA A 44 8.33 6.85 3.06
N ILE A 45 7.10 7.32 3.20
CA ILE A 45 6.33 7.96 2.12
C ILE A 45 6.38 9.47 2.39
N VAL A 46 6.80 10.23 1.40
CA VAL A 46 6.98 11.69 1.51
C VAL A 46 6.29 12.39 0.35
N GLY A 47 5.80 13.61 0.62
CA GLY A 47 5.07 14.41 -0.36
C GLY A 47 4.69 15.77 0.21
N GLY A 48 4.27 16.67 -0.69
CA GLY A 48 3.74 17.98 -0.29
C GLY A 48 2.35 17.88 0.35
N SER A 49 1.85 18.98 0.93
CA SER A 49 0.49 19.02 1.46
C SER A 49 -0.53 18.67 0.36
N GLY A 50 -1.35 17.65 0.59
CA GLY A 50 -2.39 17.19 -0.34
C GLY A 50 -1.90 16.33 -1.51
N SER A 51 -0.65 15.84 -1.51
CA SER A 51 -0.12 15.03 -2.63
C SER A 51 -0.58 13.57 -2.67
N GLY A 52 -1.36 13.14 -1.70
CA GLY A 52 -1.87 11.78 -1.58
C GLY A 52 -2.76 11.63 -0.36
#